data_AF-A0A1B6JJZ5-F1
#
_entry.id   AF-A0A1B6JJZ5-F1
#
_cell.length_a   1.000
_cell.length_b   1.000
_cell.length_c   1.000
_cell.angle_alpha   90.00
_cell.angle_beta   90.00
_cell.angle_gamma   90.00
#
_symmetry.space_group_name_H-M   'P 1'
#
loop_
_entity.id
_entity.type
_entity.pdbx_description
1 polymer ?
#
loop_
_entity_poly.entity_id
_entity_poly.type
_entity_poly.pdbx_seq_one_letter_code
_entity_poly.pdbx_strand_id
1 'polypeptide(L)'
;SRAVDRTKVSKIKEANLYFFWECMMGLSVSLTINIIVVSVFGHGLYQKTNADVMNLCLNSDVPHHNIFTGFLHLKWTKWKRVLFTRSVAILPTFMIAFYSTLPELSGLNDLLNAMFSIQIPFATLPLIAFTSNPQLMGQFVNGIFTKIFTSVVSVIVICINVFFVLSSWLSTAFLNYWLLAALSLYCLVYFSMCGYLVLHMIANMTAADNTALSRALLCKTTWTNRNMQLWTMK
;
A
#
# COMPACT_ATOMS: atom_id res chain seq x y z
N SER A 1 -16.95 8.27 12.97
CA SER A 1 -16.33 9.47 12.39
C SER A 1 -16.40 10.58 13.42
N ARG A 2 -15.39 11.47 13.48
CA ARG A 2 -15.50 12.70 14.29
C ARG A 2 -16.38 13.68 13.52
N ALA A 3 -17.34 14.33 14.20
CA ALA A 3 -18.12 15.39 13.59
C ALA A 3 -17.25 16.64 13.48
N VAL A 4 -17.09 17.18 12.27
CA VAL A 4 -16.32 18.42 12.01
C VAL A 4 -17.25 19.39 11.30
N ASP A 5 -17.37 20.59 11.83
CA ASP A 5 -18.09 21.69 11.18
C ASP A 5 -17.31 22.14 9.93
N ARG A 6 -17.88 21.87 8.74
CA ARG A 6 -17.25 22.16 7.45
C ARG A 6 -17.44 23.62 6.99
N THR A 7 -18.23 24.42 7.72
CA THR A 7 -18.44 25.84 7.37
C THR A 7 -17.27 26.72 7.81
N LYS A 8 -16.54 26.30 8.85
CA LYS A 8 -15.43 27.05 9.44
C LYS A 8 -14.07 26.50 9.02
N VAL A 9 -13.34 27.26 8.21
CA VAL A 9 -12.00 26.91 7.70
C VAL A 9 -11.01 26.62 8.83
N SER A 10 -11.07 27.38 9.93
CA SER A 10 -10.19 27.17 11.09
C SER A 10 -10.40 25.80 11.74
N LYS A 11 -11.65 25.33 11.82
CA LYS A 11 -11.99 24.01 12.39
C LYS A 11 -11.55 22.85 11.51
N ILE A 12 -11.57 23.03 10.19
CA ILE A 12 -11.03 22.04 9.24
C ILE A 12 -9.49 21.96 9.36
N LYS A 13 -8.79 23.10 9.47
CA LYS A 13 -7.33 23.13 9.67
C LYS A 13 -6.93 22.43 10.98
N GLU A 14 -7.63 22.74 12.07
CA GLU A 14 -7.45 22.11 13.38
C GLU A 14 -7.68 20.59 13.31
N ALA A 15 -8.77 20.15 12.66
CA ALA A 15 -9.06 18.73 12.47
C ALA A 15 -7.99 17.99 11.65
N ASN A 16 -7.48 18.61 10.57
CA ASN A 16 -6.41 18.04 9.76
C ASN A 16 -5.09 17.92 10.55
N LEU A 17 -4.77 18.89 11.40
CA LEU A 17 -3.60 18.83 12.28
C LEU A 17 -3.70 17.68 13.30
N TYR A 18 -4.88 17.50 13.92
CA TYR A 18 -5.10 16.38 14.83
C TYR A 18 -5.01 15.03 14.12
N PHE A 19 -5.58 14.92 12.91
CA PHE A 19 -5.49 13.71 12.10
C PHE A 19 -4.05 13.39 11.69
N PHE A 20 -3.26 14.41 11.38
CA PHE A 20 -1.84 14.25 11.08
C PHE A 20 -1.08 13.67 12.28
N TRP A 21 -1.26 14.23 13.47
CA TRP A 21 -0.64 13.70 14.70
C TRP A 21 -1.10 12.27 15.03
N GLU A 22 -2.38 11.97 14.87
CA GLU A 22 -2.93 10.62 15.08
C GLU A 22 -2.27 9.60 14.12
N CYS A 23 -2.15 9.96 12.84
CA CYS A 23 -1.45 9.13 11.84
C CYS A 23 0.04 8.96 12.16
N MET A 24 0.73 10.03 12.58
CA MET A 24 2.16 9.98 12.93
C MET A 24 2.42 9.06 14.12
N MET A 25 1.61 9.16 15.18
CA MET A 25 1.72 8.27 16.33
C MET A 25 1.42 6.82 15.94
N GLY A 26 0.38 6.58 15.13
CA GLY A 26 0.04 5.25 14.65
C GLY A 26 1.15 4.61 13.82
N LEU A 27 1.75 5.36 12.90
CA LEU A 27 2.86 4.87 12.07
C LEU A 27 4.12 4.60 12.90
N SER A 28 4.42 5.48 13.87
CA SER A 28 5.56 5.30 14.78
C SER A 28 5.43 4.03 15.61
N VAL A 29 4.26 3.79 16.23
CA VAL A 29 3.99 2.56 16.98
C VAL A 29 4.10 1.33 16.08
N SER A 30 3.56 1.38 14.86
CA SER A 30 3.68 0.28 13.91
C SER A 30 5.13 0.01 13.51
N LEU A 31 5.94 1.06 13.34
CA LEU A 31 7.36 0.93 13.02
C LEU A 31 8.13 0.29 14.17
N THR A 32 7.91 0.74 15.40
CA THR A 32 8.56 0.16 16.60
C THR A 32 8.24 -1.32 16.74
N ILE A 33 6.97 -1.71 16.58
CA ILE A 33 6.57 -3.13 16.64
C ILE A 33 7.27 -3.92 15.54
N ASN A 34 7.27 -3.43 14.30
CA ASN A 34 7.90 -4.14 13.18
C ASN A 34 9.41 -4.28 13.39
N ILE A 35 10.10 -3.25 13.89
CA ILE A 35 11.53 -3.31 14.20
C ILE A 35 11.81 -4.34 15.30
N ILE A 36 11.07 -4.30 16.41
CA ILE A 36 11.25 -5.26 17.51
C ILE A 36 11.04 -6.70 17.02
N VAL A 37 9.96 -6.94 16.26
CA VAL A 37 9.65 -8.25 15.70
C VAL A 37 10.79 -8.74 14.80
N VAL A 38 11.24 -7.92 13.84
CA VAL A 38 12.35 -8.25 12.95
C VAL A 38 13.66 -8.46 13.71
N SER A 39 13.95 -7.68 14.74
CA SER A 39 15.14 -7.86 15.58
C SER A 39 15.11 -9.15 16.40
N VAL A 40 13.96 -9.51 17.00
CA VAL A 40 13.80 -10.74 17.77
C VAL A 40 13.91 -11.97 16.87
N PHE A 41 13.23 -11.97 15.72
CA PHE A 41 13.36 -13.05 14.74
C PHE A 41 14.77 -13.11 14.15
N GLY A 42 15.35 -11.94 13.85
CA GLY A 42 16.72 -11.83 13.33
C GLY A 42 17.75 -12.40 14.29
N HIS A 43 17.62 -12.18 15.61
CA HIS A 43 18.50 -12.76 16.61
C HIS A 43 18.23 -14.24 16.88
N GLY A 44 16.95 -14.64 16.98
CA GLY A 44 16.55 -16.02 17.30
C GLY A 44 16.78 -17.02 16.15
N LEU A 45 16.74 -16.56 14.91
CA LEU A 45 16.90 -17.40 13.71
C LEU A 45 18.24 -17.17 12.99
N TYR A 46 19.14 -16.38 13.57
CA TYR A 46 20.44 -16.10 12.97
C TYR A 46 21.26 -17.39 12.81
N GLN A 47 21.66 -17.73 11.58
CA GLN A 47 22.46 -18.93 11.26
C GLN A 47 21.79 -20.27 11.66
N LYS A 48 20.46 -20.30 11.85
CA LYS A 48 19.70 -21.53 12.12
C LYS A 48 18.90 -21.91 10.89
N THR A 49 18.99 -23.17 10.47
CA THR A 49 18.05 -23.69 9.48
C THR A 49 16.75 -24.07 10.19
N ASN A 50 15.60 -23.98 9.51
CA ASN A 50 14.33 -24.29 10.15
C ASN A 50 14.22 -25.79 10.56
N ALA A 51 15.03 -26.67 9.98
CA ALA A 51 15.19 -28.05 10.46
C ALA A 51 15.83 -28.10 11.85
N ASP A 52 16.82 -27.24 12.11
CA ASP A 52 17.44 -27.08 13.44
C ASP A 52 16.45 -26.48 14.45
N VAL A 53 15.57 -25.57 14.00
CA VAL A 53 14.51 -24.98 14.84
C VAL A 53 13.45 -26.02 15.20
N MET A 54 13.02 -26.85 14.24
CA MET A 54 12.09 -27.96 14.48
C MET A 54 12.69 -28.98 15.46
N ASN A 55 13.97 -29.35 15.27
CA ASN A 55 14.67 -30.25 16.18
C ASN A 55 14.88 -29.65 17.57
N LEU A 56 15.09 -28.34 17.69
CA LEU A 56 15.09 -27.64 18.98
C LEU A 56 13.72 -27.70 19.64
N CYS A 57 12.62 -27.52 18.91
CA CYS A 57 11.27 -27.62 19.46
C CYS A 57 10.88 -29.04 19.89
N LEU A 58 11.37 -30.07 19.20
CA LEU A 58 11.11 -31.47 19.54
C LEU A 58 11.95 -31.95 20.73
N ASN A 59 13.14 -31.37 20.94
CA ASN A 59 14.05 -31.74 22.04
C ASN A 59 13.99 -30.78 23.24
N SER A 60 13.24 -29.68 23.14
CA SER A 60 13.04 -28.76 24.26
C SER A 60 11.80 -29.16 25.05
N ASP A 61 11.99 -29.76 26.23
CA ASP A 61 10.96 -29.79 27.28
C ASP A 61 10.72 -28.37 27.79
N VAL A 62 9.90 -27.59 27.08
CA VAL A 62 9.54 -26.22 27.49
C VAL A 62 8.45 -26.24 28.57
N PRO A 63 8.71 -25.82 29.83
CA PRO A 63 7.74 -25.98 30.92
C PRO A 63 6.61 -24.95 30.97
N HIS A 64 6.42 -24.10 29.96
CA HIS A 64 5.54 -22.92 30.08
C HIS A 64 4.62 -22.68 28.87
N HIS A 65 4.02 -23.74 28.31
CA HIS A 65 2.94 -23.59 27.31
C HIS A 65 1.64 -22.96 27.87
N ASN A 66 1.57 -22.72 29.19
CA ASN A 66 0.35 -22.32 29.92
C ASN A 66 0.19 -20.81 30.19
N ILE A 67 0.96 -19.92 29.54
CA ILE A 67 0.93 -18.47 29.89
C ILE A 67 -0.02 -17.65 28.98
N PHE A 68 -0.62 -18.23 27.94
CA PHE A 68 -1.44 -17.48 26.97
C PHE A 68 -2.94 -17.83 26.93
N THR A 69 -3.53 -18.27 28.04
CA THR A 69 -4.98 -18.51 28.14
C THR A 69 -5.64 -17.48 29.05
N GLY A 70 -5.95 -16.31 28.48
CA GLY A 70 -6.61 -15.23 29.20
C GLY A 70 -7.63 -14.48 28.35
N PHE A 71 -8.90 -14.73 28.66
CA PHE A 71 -10.08 -13.89 28.41
C PHE A 71 -10.62 -13.76 26.97
N LEU A 72 -11.85 -14.24 26.73
CA LEU A 72 -12.90 -13.42 26.09
C LEU A 72 -14.30 -14.07 26.07
N HIS A 73 -15.20 -13.50 26.87
CA HIS A 73 -16.64 -13.43 26.57
C HIS A 73 -16.95 -11.96 26.27
N LEU A 74 -17.33 -11.57 25.04
CA LEU A 74 -17.92 -10.23 24.79
C LEU A 74 -18.53 -10.06 23.38
N LYS A 75 -19.60 -9.26 23.29
CA LYS A 75 -20.40 -8.86 22.10
C LYS A 75 -19.61 -8.05 21.05
N TRP A 76 -20.08 -7.99 19.80
CA TRP A 76 -19.29 -7.57 18.63
C TRP A 76 -18.91 -6.06 18.59
N THR A 77 -17.62 -5.73 18.83
CA THR A 77 -17.00 -4.40 18.75
C THR A 77 -15.94 -4.34 17.63
N LYS A 78 -15.52 -3.13 17.21
CA LYS A 78 -14.59 -2.86 16.07
C LYS A 78 -13.32 -3.72 16.05
N TRP A 79 -12.86 -4.19 17.20
CA TRP A 79 -11.75 -5.14 17.33
C TRP A 79 -12.00 -6.50 16.68
N LYS A 80 -13.24 -7.01 16.64
CA LYS A 80 -13.55 -8.26 15.93
C LYS A 80 -13.44 -8.15 14.42
N ARG A 81 -13.67 -6.96 13.84
CA ARG A 81 -13.43 -6.74 12.41
C ARG A 81 -11.95 -6.85 12.10
N VAL A 82 -11.11 -6.26 12.95
CA VAL A 82 -9.64 -6.35 12.83
C VAL A 82 -9.17 -7.78 13.02
N LEU A 83 -9.67 -8.49 14.04
CA LEU A 83 -9.36 -9.90 14.29
C LEU A 83 -9.80 -10.77 13.11
N PHE A 84 -10.99 -10.57 12.56
CA PHE A 84 -11.46 -11.29 11.38
C PHE A 84 -10.57 -11.04 10.16
N THR A 85 -10.26 -9.78 9.83
CA THR A 85 -9.38 -9.47 8.68
C THR A 85 -7.95 -9.94 8.88
N ARG A 86 -7.46 -9.97 10.13
CA ARG A 86 -6.14 -10.51 10.49
C ARG A 86 -6.16 -12.05 10.42
N SER A 87 -7.21 -12.70 10.92
CA SER A 87 -7.40 -14.15 10.79
C SER A 87 -7.49 -14.57 9.34
N VAL A 88 -8.26 -13.88 8.49
CA VAL A 88 -8.36 -14.18 7.05
C VAL A 88 -7.04 -13.99 6.32
N ALA A 89 -6.25 -12.97 6.70
CA ALA A 89 -4.91 -12.76 6.12
C ALA A 89 -3.86 -13.78 6.63
N ILE A 90 -3.98 -14.24 7.88
CA ILE A 90 -3.04 -15.18 8.51
C ILE A 90 -3.37 -16.63 8.15
N LEU A 91 -4.65 -16.96 7.93
CA LEU A 91 -5.14 -18.31 7.62
C LEU A 91 -4.42 -18.95 6.42
N PRO A 92 -4.26 -18.29 5.25
CA PRO A 92 -3.58 -18.92 4.12
C PRO A 92 -2.10 -19.19 4.41
N THR A 93 -1.43 -18.27 5.11
CA THR A 93 -0.04 -18.44 5.56
C THR A 93 0.09 -19.57 6.57
N PHE A 94 -0.88 -19.70 7.49
CA PHE A 94 -0.92 -20.76 8.49
C PHE A 94 -1.22 -22.14 7.88
N MET A 95 -2.15 -22.22 6.93
CA MET A 95 -2.47 -23.48 6.24
C MET A 95 -1.28 -23.98 5.42
N ILE A 96 -0.59 -23.08 4.72
CA ILE A 96 0.62 -23.44 3.97
C ILE A 96 1.76 -23.81 4.93
N ALA A 97 1.91 -23.14 6.07
CA ALA A 97 2.89 -23.53 7.09
C ALA A 97 2.62 -24.91 7.71
N PHE A 98 1.36 -25.33 7.80
CA PHE A 98 0.98 -26.63 8.38
C PHE A 98 1.11 -27.80 7.39
N TYR A 99 0.86 -27.55 6.09
CA TYR A 99 0.83 -28.60 5.06
C TYR A 99 2.05 -28.64 4.13
N SER A 100 2.92 -27.63 4.12
CA SER A 100 4.02 -27.50 3.16
C SER A 100 5.42 -27.47 3.79
N THR A 101 6.43 -27.86 3.01
CA THR A 101 7.85 -27.62 3.33
C THR A 101 8.25 -26.17 3.01
N LEU A 102 9.30 -25.68 3.71
CA LEU A 102 9.80 -24.29 3.70
C LEU A 102 9.89 -23.54 2.36
N PRO A 103 10.21 -24.19 1.21
CA PRO A 103 10.27 -23.48 -0.07
C PRO A 103 8.91 -22.88 -0.49
N GLU A 104 7.80 -23.53 -0.15
CA GLU A 104 6.45 -23.09 -0.55
C GLU A 104 5.94 -21.92 0.30
N LEU A 105 6.41 -21.80 1.54
CA LEU A 105 6.09 -20.68 2.43
C LEU A 105 6.77 -19.38 1.97
N SER A 106 8.02 -19.47 1.48
CA SER A 106 8.69 -18.35 0.81
C SER A 106 7.94 -17.94 -0.46
N GLY A 107 7.53 -18.92 -1.28
CA GLY A 107 6.77 -18.66 -2.51
C GLY A 107 5.44 -17.95 -2.25
N LEU A 108 4.71 -18.30 -1.18
CA LEU A 108 3.49 -17.59 -0.81
C LEU A 108 3.77 -16.14 -0.38
N ASN A 109 4.79 -15.92 0.44
CA ASN A 109 5.16 -14.57 0.86
C ASN A 109 5.55 -13.69 -0.34
N ASP A 110 6.29 -14.25 -1.29
CA ASP A 110 6.67 -13.55 -2.51
C ASP A 110 5.47 -13.26 -3.42
N LEU A 111 4.50 -14.18 -3.50
CA LEU A 111 3.23 -13.97 -4.19
C LEU A 111 2.41 -12.85 -3.54
N LEU A 112 2.28 -12.85 -2.21
CA LEU A 112 1.54 -11.82 -1.48
C LEU A 112 2.19 -10.44 -1.68
N ASN A 113 3.52 -10.38 -1.60
CA ASN A 113 4.26 -9.14 -1.88
C ASN A 113 4.05 -8.68 -3.33
N ALA A 114 4.09 -9.59 -4.31
CA ALA A 114 3.82 -9.24 -5.70
C ALA A 114 2.40 -8.69 -5.91
N MET A 115 1.40 -9.27 -5.24
CA MET A 115 0.03 -8.76 -5.27
C MET A 115 -0.07 -7.33 -4.71
N PHE A 116 0.59 -7.04 -3.58
CA PHE A 116 0.62 -5.68 -3.03
C PHE A 116 1.38 -4.71 -3.92
N SER A 117 2.49 -5.12 -4.51
CA SER A 117 3.28 -4.32 -5.46
C SER A 117 2.45 -3.84 -6.65
N ILE A 118 1.55 -4.68 -7.16
CA ILE A 118 0.62 -4.33 -8.25
C ILE A 118 -0.42 -3.28 -7.81
N GLN A 119 -0.89 -3.35 -6.57
CA GLN A 119 -1.98 -2.48 -6.09
C GLN A 119 -1.51 -1.07 -5.73
N ILE A 120 -0.27 -0.91 -5.25
CA ILE A 120 0.23 0.36 -4.72
C ILE A 120 0.06 1.53 -5.70
N PRO A 121 0.44 1.44 -6.99
CA PRO A 121 0.38 2.60 -7.89
C PRO A 121 -1.05 3.02 -8.19
N PHE A 122 -1.99 2.08 -8.20
CA PHE A 122 -3.42 2.37 -8.37
C PHE A 122 -4.03 3.09 -7.18
N ALA A 123 -3.46 2.96 -5.97
CA ALA A 123 -3.88 3.73 -4.81
C ALA A 123 -3.18 5.09 -4.73
N THR A 124 -1.86 5.13 -4.99
CA THR A 124 -1.06 6.35 -4.78
C THR A 124 -1.25 7.40 -5.87
N LEU A 125 -1.32 7.00 -7.15
CA LEU A 125 -1.43 7.97 -8.26
C LEU A 125 -2.75 8.77 -8.21
N PRO A 126 -3.94 8.14 -8.05
CA PRO A 126 -5.18 8.91 -7.91
C PRO A 126 -5.23 9.75 -6.64
N LEU A 127 -4.65 9.27 -5.53
CA LEU A 127 -4.58 10.03 -4.29
C LEU A 127 -3.79 11.33 -4.47
N ILE A 128 -2.62 11.27 -5.12
CA ILE A 128 -1.80 12.45 -5.40
C ILE A 128 -2.54 13.39 -6.36
N ALA A 129 -3.20 12.85 -7.39
CA ALA A 129 -3.99 13.64 -8.33
C ALA A 129 -5.14 14.39 -7.64
N PHE A 130 -5.92 13.73 -6.80
CA PHE A 130 -7.06 14.33 -6.11
C PHE A 130 -6.64 15.32 -5.02
N THR A 131 -5.60 15.00 -4.26
CA THR A 131 -5.07 15.90 -3.21
C THR A 131 -4.36 17.14 -3.78
N SER A 132 -3.95 17.08 -5.05
CA SER A 132 -3.25 18.18 -5.74
C SER A 132 -4.15 19.03 -6.64
N ASN A 133 -5.43 18.65 -6.84
CA ASN A 133 -6.37 19.35 -7.71
C ASN A 133 -7.18 20.42 -6.94
N PRO A 134 -7.09 21.72 -7.32
CA PRO A 134 -7.84 22.80 -6.67
C PRO A 134 -9.35 22.76 -6.87
N GLN A 135 -9.84 22.12 -7.93
CA GLN A 135 -11.28 21.94 -8.12
C GLN A 135 -11.90 20.99 -7.08
N LEU A 136 -11.10 20.03 -6.57
CA LEU A 136 -11.55 19.03 -5.60
C LEU A 136 -11.24 19.43 -4.15
N MET A 137 -10.03 19.93 -3.88
CA MET A 137 -9.57 20.27 -2.53
C MET A 137 -9.74 21.76 -2.15
N GLY A 138 -10.09 22.62 -3.11
CA GLY A 138 -10.29 24.05 -2.88
C GLY A 138 -9.05 24.73 -2.30
N GLN A 139 -9.23 25.42 -1.17
CA GLN A 139 -8.15 26.10 -0.44
C GLN A 139 -7.20 25.17 0.35
N PHE A 140 -7.48 23.87 0.40
CA PHE A 140 -6.69 22.87 1.13
C PHE A 140 -5.80 22.01 0.22
N VAL A 141 -5.51 22.49 -0.99
CA VAL A 141 -4.62 21.83 -1.95
C VAL A 141 -3.20 21.74 -1.41
N ASN A 142 -2.52 20.64 -1.73
CA ASN A 142 -1.10 20.47 -1.43
C ASN A 142 -0.26 21.62 -1.99
N GLY A 143 0.66 22.17 -1.19
CA GLY A 143 1.65 23.14 -1.67
C GLY A 143 2.62 22.51 -2.68
N ILE A 144 3.30 23.33 -3.47
CA ILE A 144 4.19 22.84 -4.54
C ILE A 144 5.29 21.92 -4.02
N PHE A 145 5.83 22.22 -2.82
CA PHE A 145 6.81 21.37 -2.14
C PHE A 145 6.24 19.98 -1.83
N THR A 146 5.04 19.91 -1.24
CA THR A 146 4.37 18.64 -0.92
C THR A 146 4.01 17.87 -2.19
N LYS A 147 3.61 18.55 -3.26
CA LYS A 147 3.35 17.93 -4.57
C LYS A 147 4.62 17.25 -5.12
N ILE A 148 5.75 17.95 -5.12
CA ILE A 148 7.03 17.40 -5.59
C ILE A 148 7.46 16.24 -4.70
N PHE A 149 7.45 16.43 -3.38
CA PHE A 149 7.86 15.40 -2.41
C PHE A 149 7.03 14.11 -2.55
N THR A 150 5.70 14.23 -2.58
CA THR A 150 4.80 13.07 -2.72
C THR A 150 4.94 12.40 -4.09
N SER A 151 5.16 13.17 -5.15
CA SER A 151 5.45 12.63 -6.48
C SER A 151 6.76 11.83 -6.52
N VAL A 152 7.84 12.35 -5.92
CA VAL A 152 9.14 11.66 -5.85
C VAL A 152 9.03 10.37 -5.06
N VAL A 153 8.40 10.40 -3.87
CA VAL A 153 8.19 9.20 -3.05
C VAL A 153 7.37 8.15 -3.81
N SER A 154 6.30 8.55 -4.51
CA SER A 154 5.51 7.61 -5.30
C SER A 154 6.32 6.97 -6.43
N VAL A 155 7.15 7.74 -7.14
CA VAL A 155 8.02 7.21 -8.19
C VAL A 155 9.02 6.19 -7.62
N ILE A 156 9.68 6.50 -6.50
CA ILE A 156 10.61 5.58 -5.84
C ILE A 156 9.90 4.28 -5.47
N VAL A 157 8.73 4.36 -4.84
CA VAL A 157 7.96 3.18 -4.44
C VAL A 157 7.55 2.35 -5.66
N ILE A 158 7.10 2.98 -6.75
CA ILE A 158 6.76 2.28 -8.00
C ILE A 158 8.00 1.57 -8.57
N CYS A 159 9.16 2.24 -8.63
CA CYS A 159 10.39 1.66 -9.14
C CYS A 159 10.84 0.43 -8.33
N ILE A 160 10.80 0.51 -6.99
CA ILE A 160 11.17 -0.61 -6.10
C ILE A 160 10.21 -1.79 -6.31
N ASN A 161 8.90 -1.54 -6.37
CA ASN A 161 7.90 -2.58 -6.57
C ASN A 161 8.03 -3.26 -7.94
N VAL A 162 8.30 -2.49 -9.00
CA VAL A 162 8.55 -3.02 -10.34
C VAL A 162 9.82 -3.88 -10.37
N PHE A 163 10.90 -3.41 -9.74
CA PHE A 163 12.14 -4.17 -9.63
C PHE A 163 11.93 -5.51 -8.94
N PHE A 164 11.21 -5.52 -7.81
CA PHE A 164 10.87 -6.74 -7.07
C PHE A 164 10.09 -7.77 -7.92
N VAL A 165 9.09 -7.32 -8.67
CA VAL A 165 8.29 -8.21 -9.53
C VAL A 165 9.14 -8.77 -10.66
N LEU A 166 9.96 -7.95 -11.31
CA LEU A 166 10.85 -8.39 -12.39
C LEU A 166 11.88 -9.41 -11.86
N SER A 167 12.53 -9.12 -10.73
CA SER A 167 13.56 -10.02 -10.18
C SER A 167 13.00 -11.38 -9.77
N SER A 168 11.78 -11.41 -9.25
CA SER A 168 11.18 -12.62 -8.66
C SER A 168 10.57 -13.57 -9.71
N TRP A 169 10.11 -13.03 -10.85
CA TRP A 169 9.29 -13.80 -11.81
C TRP A 169 9.93 -13.94 -13.20
N LEU A 170 10.93 -13.14 -13.55
CA LEU A 170 11.52 -13.14 -14.89
C LEU A 170 12.24 -14.46 -15.21
N SER A 171 12.96 -15.04 -14.26
CA SER A 171 13.69 -16.32 -14.45
C SER A 171 12.74 -17.51 -14.70
N THR A 172 11.65 -17.61 -13.93
CA THR A 172 10.62 -18.65 -14.10
C THR A 172 9.88 -18.50 -15.42
N ALA A 173 9.63 -17.27 -15.86
CA ALA A 173 8.94 -17.00 -17.12
C ALA A 173 9.74 -17.48 -18.33
N PHE A 174 11.08 -17.36 -18.32
CA PHE A 174 11.93 -17.79 -19.44
C PHE A 174 11.91 -19.31 -19.71
N LEU A 175 11.47 -20.13 -18.75
CA LEU A 175 11.38 -21.58 -18.93
C LEU A 175 10.16 -22.01 -19.75
N ASN A 176 9.13 -21.16 -19.85
CA ASN A 176 7.87 -21.48 -20.52
C ASN A 176 7.44 -20.32 -21.44
N TYR A 177 7.58 -20.48 -22.75
CA TYR A 177 7.25 -19.43 -23.72
C TYR A 177 5.80 -18.91 -23.61
N TRP A 178 4.83 -19.77 -23.29
CA TRP A 178 3.43 -19.37 -23.05
C TRP A 178 3.28 -18.47 -21.81
N LEU A 179 3.97 -18.81 -20.72
CA LEU A 179 3.95 -18.02 -19.48
C LEU A 179 4.67 -16.68 -19.68
N LEU A 180 5.78 -16.69 -20.42
CA LEU A 180 6.51 -15.48 -20.80
C LEU A 180 5.64 -14.53 -21.63
N ALA A 181 4.93 -15.06 -22.63
CA ALA A 181 4.02 -14.28 -23.46
C ALA A 181 2.89 -13.67 -22.61
N ALA A 182 2.24 -14.46 -21.75
CA ALA A 182 1.17 -13.98 -20.88
C ALA A 182 1.65 -12.91 -19.88
N LEU A 183 2.81 -13.13 -19.24
CA LEU A 183 3.40 -12.19 -18.30
C LEU A 183 3.83 -10.89 -19.01
N SER A 184 4.40 -10.99 -20.21
CA SER A 184 4.80 -9.82 -20.99
C SER A 184 3.61 -8.94 -21.39
N LEU A 185 2.49 -9.58 -21.80
CA LEU A 185 1.25 -8.89 -22.11
C LEU A 185 0.67 -8.20 -20.86
N TYR A 186 0.64 -8.91 -19.73
CA TYR A 186 0.18 -8.35 -18.46
C TYR A 186 1.01 -7.14 -18.04
N CYS A 187 2.34 -7.24 -18.09
CA CYS A 187 3.23 -6.13 -17.79
C CYS A 187 2.99 -4.94 -18.73
N LEU A 188 2.84 -5.18 -20.03
CA LEU A 188 2.58 -4.12 -21.01
C LEU A 188 1.27 -3.38 -20.71
N VAL A 189 0.19 -4.11 -20.44
CA VAL A 189 -1.10 -3.53 -20.05
C VAL A 189 -0.96 -2.72 -18.75
N TYR A 190 -0.28 -3.29 -17.76
CA TYR A 190 -0.05 -2.64 -16.46
C TYR A 190 0.74 -1.33 -16.60
N PHE A 191 1.89 -1.34 -17.29
CA PHE A 191 2.69 -0.14 -17.51
C PHE A 191 1.96 0.90 -18.37
N SER A 192 1.20 0.46 -19.37
CA SER A 192 0.36 1.36 -20.17
C SER A 192 -0.68 2.06 -19.29
N MET A 193 -1.36 1.31 -18.42
CA MET A 193 -2.36 1.85 -17.50
C MET A 193 -1.74 2.80 -16.46
N CYS A 194 -0.60 2.43 -15.87
CA CYS A 194 0.15 3.30 -14.96
C CYS A 194 0.61 4.58 -15.68
N GLY A 195 1.15 4.46 -16.89
CA GLY A 195 1.54 5.60 -17.72
C GLY A 195 0.38 6.52 -18.04
N TYR A 196 -0.78 5.97 -18.42
CA TYR A 196 -2.02 6.73 -18.63
C TYR A 196 -2.44 7.48 -17.36
N LEU A 197 -2.42 6.83 -16.19
CA LEU A 197 -2.75 7.46 -14.91
C LEU A 197 -1.77 8.58 -14.53
N VAL A 198 -0.48 8.40 -14.77
CA VAL A 198 0.55 9.43 -14.54
C VAL A 198 0.34 10.62 -15.48
N LEU A 199 0.11 10.37 -16.77
CA LEU A 199 -0.14 11.43 -17.76
C LEU A 199 -1.41 12.22 -17.41
N HIS A 200 -2.48 11.52 -17.05
CA HIS A 200 -3.73 12.15 -16.62
C HIS A 200 -3.55 12.94 -15.30
N MET A 201 -2.73 12.44 -14.36
CA MET A 201 -2.36 13.16 -13.15
C MET A 201 -1.58 14.45 -13.46
N ILE A 202 -0.55 14.36 -14.30
CA ILE A 202 0.27 15.52 -14.70
C ILE A 202 -0.61 16.56 -15.42
N ALA A 203 -1.47 16.13 -16.34
CA ALA A 203 -2.40 17.02 -17.03
C ALA A 203 -3.33 17.76 -16.05
N ASN A 204 -3.90 17.06 -15.07
CA ASN A 204 -4.79 17.67 -14.08
C ASN A 204 -4.06 18.56 -13.07
N MET A 205 -2.81 18.24 -12.72
CA MET A 205 -1.98 19.07 -11.83
C MET A 205 -1.44 20.32 -12.54
N THR A 206 -1.13 20.23 -13.83
CA THR A 206 -0.61 21.35 -14.64
C THR A 206 -1.72 22.27 -15.13
N ALA A 207 -2.93 21.77 -15.43
CA ALA A 207 -4.09 22.60 -15.75
C ALA A 207 -4.48 23.59 -14.64
N ALA A 208 -4.06 23.32 -13.41
CA ALA A 208 -4.22 24.19 -12.25
C ALA A 208 -3.13 25.28 -12.11
N ASP A 209 -2.00 25.14 -12.81
CA ASP A 209 -0.85 26.05 -12.74
C ASP A 209 -0.73 26.86 -14.04
N ASN A 210 -0.67 28.19 -13.94
CA ASN A 210 -0.74 29.12 -15.07
C ASN A 210 0.60 29.24 -15.84
N THR A 211 1.27 28.10 -16.09
CA THR A 211 2.59 28.01 -16.72
C THR A 211 2.50 27.69 -18.22
N ALA A 212 3.52 28.06 -19.00
CA ALA A 212 3.54 27.89 -20.47
C ALA A 212 3.38 26.43 -20.93
N LEU A 213 3.82 25.46 -20.12
CA LEU A 213 3.64 24.02 -20.35
C LEU A 213 2.16 23.59 -20.27
N SER A 214 1.39 24.23 -19.38
CA SER A 214 -0.04 23.97 -19.20
C SER A 214 -0.86 24.39 -20.43
N ARG A 215 -0.54 25.55 -21.04
CA ARG A 215 -1.19 26.00 -22.27
C ARG A 215 -0.90 25.10 -23.47
N ALA A 216 0.31 24.56 -23.57
CA ALA A 216 0.70 23.66 -24.66
C ALA A 216 0.01 22.28 -24.58
N LEU A 217 -0.19 21.74 -23.37
CA LEU A 217 -0.85 20.45 -23.15
C LEU A 217 -2.39 20.55 -23.20
N LEU A 218 -2.98 21.64 -22.70
CA LEU A 218 -4.42 21.91 -22.78
C LEU A 218 -4.91 22.06 -24.23
N CYS A 219 -4.07 22.56 -25.15
CA CYS A 219 -4.41 22.63 -26.57
C CYS A 219 -4.65 21.23 -27.21
N LYS A 220 -4.10 20.16 -26.61
CA LYS A 220 -4.21 18.79 -27.13
C LYS A 220 -5.23 17.90 -26.41
N THR A 221 -5.74 18.29 -25.25
CA THR A 221 -6.57 17.41 -24.37
C THR A 221 -7.91 18.01 -23.96
N THR A 222 -8.37 19.06 -24.64
CA THR A 222 -9.72 19.62 -24.44
C THR A 222 -10.81 18.69 -24.96
N TRP A 223 -11.12 17.65 -24.18
CA TRP A 223 -12.47 17.11 -24.15
C TRP A 223 -13.35 18.15 -23.45
N THR A 224 -14.18 18.80 -24.25
CA THR A 224 -15.26 19.71 -23.87
C THR A 224 -16.24 19.03 -22.93
N ASN A 225 -15.95 19.00 -21.63
CA ASN A 225 -16.84 18.39 -20.65
C ASN A 225 -17.80 19.44 -20.06
N ARG A 226 -18.91 19.66 -20.78
CA ARG A 226 -20.09 20.42 -20.33
C ARG A 226 -20.82 19.80 -19.12
N ASN A 227 -20.38 18.64 -18.62
CA ASN A 227 -21.12 17.88 -17.59
C ASN A 227 -20.55 17.99 -16.16
N MET A 228 -19.50 18.79 -15.93
CA MET A 228 -18.95 19.00 -14.58
C MET A 228 -19.75 20.00 -13.72
N GLN A 229 -20.87 20.51 -14.24
CA GLN A 229 -21.85 21.33 -13.49
C GLN A 229 -22.86 20.48 -12.68
N LEU A 230 -22.90 19.16 -12.89
CA LEU A 230 -23.88 18.27 -12.22
C LEU A 230 -23.45 17.80 -10.81
N TRP A 231 -22.17 17.93 -10.45
CA TRP A 231 -21.64 17.47 -9.15
C TRP A 231 -21.46 18.58 -8.10
N THR A 232 -21.80 19.83 -8.43
CA THR A 232 -21.74 20.97 -7.50
C THR A 232 -23.12 21.39 -6.97
N MET A 233 -24.20 20.67 -7.32
CA MET A 233 -25.53 20.87 -6.75
C MET A 233 -26.04 19.58 -6.10
N LYS A 234 -25.57 19.30 -4.88
CA LYS A 234 -26.33 18.63 -3.80
C LYS A 234 -25.56 18.69 -2.49
#